data_AF-A0AAT9FHB8-F1
#
_entry.id   AF-A0AAT9FHB8-F1
#
_cell.length_a   1.000
_cell.length_b   1.000
_cell.length_c   1.000
_cell.angle_alpha   90.00
_cell.angle_beta   90.00
_cell.angle_gamma   90.00
#
_symmetry.space_group_name_H-M   'P 1'
#
loop_
_entity.id
_entity.type
_entity.pdbx_description
1 polymer ?
#
loop_
_entity_poly.entity_id
_entity_poly.type
_entity_poly.pdbx_seq_one_letter_code
_entity_poly.pdbx_strand_id
1 'polypeptide(L)'
;MSTHRFPTEEGAKEVAESLGVSVNDMLKCQDWEYTFPSLSDLPRYERLYSEDGTSDLAKRVLGCFIFQCLEDSLSAGSPEETVRTSLVRLVSDFHIHEDEFRYWAHEDDKHYNDFPEEGWHIMKLAREYKNVAEQGASSDR
;
A
#
# COMPACT_ATOMS: atom_id res chain seq x y z
N MET A 1 -20.03 -7.54 2.40
CA MET A 1 -19.02 -7.69 1.34
C MET A 1 -18.42 -6.32 1.08
N SER A 2 -17.23 -6.06 1.61
CA SER A 2 -16.48 -4.87 1.25
C SER A 2 -15.98 -5.08 -0.18
N THR A 3 -16.46 -4.28 -1.13
CA THR A 3 -15.90 -4.25 -2.48
C THR A 3 -14.56 -3.53 -2.39
N HIS A 4 -13.46 -4.27 -2.28
CA HIS A 4 -12.12 -3.73 -2.44
C HIS A 4 -12.06 -2.96 -3.77
N ARG A 5 -11.63 -1.70 -3.74
CA ARG A 5 -11.55 -0.86 -4.95
C ARG A 5 -10.10 -0.84 -5.42
N PHE A 6 -9.87 -1.30 -6.63
CA PHE A 6 -8.56 -1.19 -7.26
C PHE A 6 -8.24 0.28 -7.60
N PRO A 7 -6.95 0.65 -7.67
CA PRO A 7 -6.53 1.94 -8.19
C PRO A 7 -7.05 2.17 -9.62
N THR A 8 -7.28 3.44 -9.98
CA THR A 8 -7.82 3.82 -11.30
C THR A 8 -6.72 3.98 -12.34
N GLU A 9 -7.06 3.82 -13.62
CA GLU A 9 -6.14 4.13 -14.72
C GLU A 9 -5.72 5.61 -14.75
N GLU A 10 -6.58 6.52 -14.32
CA GLU A 10 -6.25 7.95 -14.19
C GLU A 10 -5.12 8.16 -13.18
N GLY A 11 -5.22 7.56 -11.99
CA GLY A 11 -4.13 7.60 -11.01
C GLY A 11 -2.84 6.97 -11.53
N ALA A 12 -2.95 5.88 -12.30
CA ALA A 12 -1.79 5.23 -12.92
C ALA A 12 -1.10 6.14 -13.95
N LYS A 13 -1.87 6.90 -14.75
CA LYS A 13 -1.33 7.88 -15.70
C LYS A 13 -0.53 8.96 -14.98
N GLU A 14 -1.08 9.54 -13.91
CA GLU A 14 -0.40 10.58 -13.12
C GLU A 14 0.91 10.09 -12.50
N VAL A 15 0.92 8.86 -11.96
CA VAL A 15 2.13 8.25 -11.40
C VAL A 15 3.13 7.90 -12.50
N ALA A 16 2.68 7.39 -13.65
CA ALA A 16 3.55 7.08 -14.77
C ALA A 16 4.27 8.34 -15.30
N GLU A 17 3.55 9.46 -15.44
CA GLU A 17 4.11 10.75 -15.82
C GLU A 17 5.16 11.23 -14.81
N SER A 18 4.84 11.18 -13.51
CA SER A 18 5.77 11.52 -12.42
C SER A 18 7.01 10.62 -12.38
N LEU A 19 6.87 9.35 -12.76
CA LEU A 19 7.95 8.39 -12.86
C LEU A 19 8.74 8.49 -14.18
N GLY A 20 8.26 9.27 -15.15
CA GLY A 20 8.88 9.36 -16.48
C GLY A 20 8.86 8.04 -17.24
N VAL A 21 7.82 7.21 -17.01
CA VAL A 21 7.61 5.90 -17.66
C VAL A 21 6.35 5.93 -18.50
N SER A 22 6.25 5.01 -19.46
CA SER A 22 5.02 4.82 -20.24
C SER A 22 3.94 4.18 -19.38
N VAL A 23 2.74 4.78 -19.33
CA VAL A 23 1.59 4.16 -18.66
C VAL A 23 1.24 2.80 -19.29
N ASN A 24 1.47 2.61 -20.59
CA ASN A 24 1.24 1.31 -21.24
C ASN A 24 2.21 0.23 -20.76
N ASP A 25 3.43 0.62 -20.37
CA ASP A 25 4.39 -0.32 -19.80
C ASP A 25 4.01 -0.66 -18.35
N MET A 26 3.50 0.31 -17.60
CA MET A 26 2.97 0.12 -16.26
C MET A 26 1.76 -0.82 -16.25
N LEU A 27 0.77 -0.55 -17.10
CA LEU A 27 -0.49 -1.30 -17.17
C LEU A 27 -0.39 -2.57 -18.03
N LYS A 28 0.82 -3.01 -18.37
CA LYS A 28 1.04 -4.16 -19.27
C LYS A 28 0.59 -5.48 -18.66
N CYS A 29 0.74 -5.62 -17.34
CA CYS A 29 0.40 -6.83 -16.61
C CYS A 29 -0.96 -6.69 -15.94
N GLN A 30 -1.66 -7.82 -15.82
CA GLN A 30 -2.73 -7.95 -14.82
C GLN A 30 -2.10 -7.75 -13.43
N ASP A 31 -2.82 -7.12 -12.51
CA ASP A 31 -2.36 -6.83 -11.15
C ASP A 31 -1.07 -5.97 -11.14
N TRP A 32 -1.02 -4.97 -12.04
CA TRP A 32 0.12 -4.07 -12.21
C TRP A 32 0.46 -3.33 -10.90
N GLU A 33 -0.53 -3.06 -10.06
CA GLU A 33 -0.39 -2.40 -8.77
C GLU A 33 0.47 -3.19 -7.77
N TYR A 34 0.67 -4.49 -8.02
CA TYR A 34 1.49 -5.40 -7.23
C TYR A 34 2.67 -5.99 -8.02
N THR A 35 2.70 -5.88 -9.35
CA THR A 35 3.75 -6.48 -10.20
C THR A 35 4.68 -5.47 -10.86
N PHE A 36 4.24 -4.22 -11.05
CA PHE A 36 5.08 -3.13 -11.53
C PHE A 36 6.08 -2.60 -10.48
N PRO A 37 5.71 -2.45 -9.20
CA PRO A 37 6.60 -1.87 -8.19
C PRO A 37 7.92 -2.62 -8.09
N SER A 38 9.01 -1.88 -7.87
CA SER A 38 10.30 -2.45 -7.55
C SER A 38 10.80 -1.91 -6.21
N LEU A 39 11.26 -2.81 -5.33
CA LEU A 39 11.83 -2.42 -4.03
C LEU A 39 12.95 -1.37 -4.16
N SER A 40 13.75 -1.39 -5.24
CA SER A 40 14.80 -0.38 -5.45
C SER A 40 14.26 1.04 -5.69
N ASP A 41 13.01 1.16 -6.12
CA ASP A 41 12.32 2.44 -6.35
C ASP A 41 11.49 2.90 -5.15
N LEU A 42 11.45 2.14 -4.04
CA LEU A 42 10.69 2.52 -2.83
C LEU A 42 10.97 3.97 -2.39
N PRO A 43 12.22 4.45 -2.27
CA PRO A 43 12.48 5.85 -1.90
C PRO A 43 11.90 6.87 -2.88
N ARG A 44 11.79 6.50 -4.16
CA ARG A 44 11.20 7.34 -5.20
C ARG A 44 9.68 7.42 -5.05
N TYR A 45 9.03 6.28 -4.77
CA TYR A 45 7.59 6.24 -4.53
C TYR A 45 7.21 7.04 -3.28
N GLU A 46 7.96 6.87 -2.18
CA GLU A 46 7.72 7.62 -0.94
C GLU A 46 7.92 9.13 -1.10
N ARG A 47 8.89 9.53 -1.94
CA ARG A 47 9.09 10.95 -2.26
C ARG A 47 7.89 11.50 -3.01
N LEU A 48 7.49 10.88 -4.12
CA LEU A 48 6.32 11.29 -4.91
C LEU A 48 5.06 11.35 -4.06
N TYR A 49 4.86 10.35 -3.20
CA TYR A 49 3.72 10.28 -2.28
C TYR A 49 3.60 11.52 -1.39
N SER A 50 4.75 12.08 -0.98
CA SER A 50 4.85 13.16 0.00
C SER A 50 4.87 14.55 -0.62
N GLU A 51 4.80 14.66 -1.95
CA GLU A 51 4.74 15.94 -2.64
C GLU A 51 3.34 16.57 -2.45
N ASP A 52 3.29 17.86 -2.10
CA ASP A 52 2.04 18.59 -1.82
C ASP A 52 1.05 18.60 -2.99
N GLY A 53 1.53 18.36 -4.22
CA GLY A 53 0.73 18.32 -5.44
C GLY A 53 0.19 16.94 -5.82
N THR A 54 0.52 15.89 -5.06
CA THR A 54 0.11 14.52 -5.39
C THR A 54 -1.36 14.31 -5.08
N SER A 55 -2.14 14.01 -6.11
CA SER A 55 -3.59 13.80 -6.01
C SER A 55 -3.92 12.55 -5.19
N ASP A 56 -5.14 12.46 -4.65
CA ASP A 56 -5.60 11.25 -3.95
C ASP A 56 -5.60 10.02 -4.89
N LEU A 57 -5.88 10.20 -6.18
CA LEU A 57 -5.82 9.13 -7.18
C LEU A 57 -4.38 8.61 -7.35
N ALA A 58 -3.40 9.51 -7.45
CA ALA A 58 -1.99 9.13 -7.51
C ALA A 58 -1.51 8.52 -6.19
N LYS A 59 -1.95 9.07 -5.05
CA LYS A 59 -1.66 8.50 -3.72
C LYS A 59 -2.18 7.08 -3.60
N ARG A 60 -3.38 6.76 -4.09
CA ARG A 60 -3.90 5.37 -4.13
C ARG A 60 -2.92 4.42 -4.82
N VAL A 61 -2.48 4.77 -6.02
CA VAL A 61 -1.50 3.96 -6.78
C VAL A 61 -0.19 3.82 -6.02
N LEU A 62 0.36 4.93 -5.54
CA LEU A 62 1.60 4.94 -4.77
C LEU A 62 1.46 4.14 -3.47
N GLY A 63 0.28 4.12 -2.84
CA GLY A 63 -0.04 3.29 -1.70
C GLY A 63 0.13 1.80 -2.01
N CYS A 64 -0.45 1.32 -3.10
CA CYS A 64 -0.25 -0.05 -3.57
C CYS A 64 1.23 -0.36 -3.82
N PHE A 65 1.94 0.55 -4.51
CA PHE A 65 3.35 0.38 -4.84
C PHE A 65 4.22 0.31 -3.58
N ILE A 66 3.98 1.20 -2.62
CA ILE A 66 4.69 1.22 -1.34
C ILE A 66 4.38 -0.07 -0.59
N PHE A 67 3.12 -0.48 -0.44
CA PHE A 67 2.77 -1.73 0.26
C PHE A 67 3.47 -2.96 -0.32
N GLN A 68 3.46 -3.11 -1.65
CA GLN A 68 4.17 -4.22 -2.31
C GLN A 68 5.67 -4.17 -2.00
N CYS A 69 6.30 -2.99 -2.09
CA CYS A 69 7.71 -2.84 -1.77
C CYS A 69 8.01 -3.15 -0.30
N LEU A 70 7.10 -2.81 0.62
CA LEU A 70 7.26 -3.10 2.04
C LEU A 70 7.15 -4.63 2.31
N GLU A 71 6.26 -5.34 1.62
CA GLU A 71 6.22 -6.81 1.66
C GLU A 71 7.53 -7.40 1.14
N ASP A 72 8.00 -6.96 -0.02
CA ASP A 72 9.27 -7.42 -0.61
C ASP A 72 10.45 -7.14 0.34
N SER A 73 10.45 -5.99 1.01
CA SER A 73 11.47 -5.60 1.98
C SER A 73 11.50 -6.55 3.18
N LEU A 74 10.35 -6.90 3.76
CA LEU A 74 10.25 -7.86 4.87
C LEU A 74 10.65 -9.27 4.42
N SER A 75 10.19 -9.70 3.26
CA SER A 75 10.53 -10.99 2.65
C SER A 75 12.05 -11.12 2.42
N ALA A 76 12.72 -10.01 2.07
CA ALA A 76 14.19 -9.93 1.96
C ALA A 76 14.93 -9.87 3.31
N GLY A 77 14.22 -9.90 4.45
CA GLY A 77 14.80 -9.88 5.79
C GLY A 77 15.11 -8.48 6.34
N SER A 78 14.49 -7.43 5.79
CA SER A 78 14.64 -6.08 6.34
C SER A 78 13.97 -5.97 7.73
N PRO A 79 14.49 -5.12 8.64
CA PRO A 79 13.87 -4.93 9.95
C PRO A 79 12.44 -4.36 9.85
N GLU A 80 11.53 -4.85 10.69
CA GLU A 80 10.15 -4.32 10.79
C GLU A 80 10.12 -2.80 11.03
N GLU A 81 11.10 -2.25 11.77
CA GLU A 81 11.16 -0.82 12.11
C GLU A 81 11.17 0.09 10.87
N THR A 82 11.87 -0.34 9.81
CA THR A 82 11.89 0.38 8.54
C THR A 82 10.50 0.43 7.92
N VAL A 83 9.79 -0.71 7.92
CA VAL A 83 8.45 -0.81 7.35
C VAL A 83 7.42 -0.03 8.16
N ARG A 84 7.52 -0.08 9.49
CA ARG A 84 6.67 0.67 10.41
C ARG A 84 6.71 2.17 10.13
N THR A 85 7.87 2.72 9.80
CA THR A 85 8.01 4.14 9.46
C THR A 85 7.17 4.54 8.24
N SER A 86 7.21 3.73 7.18
CA SER A 86 6.40 3.95 5.96
C SER A 86 4.91 3.76 6.23
N LEU A 87 4.52 2.76 7.03
CA LEU A 87 3.12 2.51 7.39
C LEU A 87 2.51 3.64 8.23
N VAL A 88 3.28 4.30 9.12
CA VAL A 88 2.81 5.50 9.84
C VAL A 88 2.33 6.57 8.86
N ARG A 89 3.07 6.78 7.77
CA ARG A 89 2.70 7.78 6.75
C ARG A 89 1.42 7.38 6.03
N LEU A 90 1.29 6.11 5.60
CA LEU A 90 0.07 5.64 4.94
C LEU A 90 -1.16 5.69 5.87
N VAL A 91 -0.98 5.41 7.16
CA VAL A 91 -2.05 5.56 8.16
C VAL A 91 -2.50 7.01 8.34
N SER A 92 -1.61 7.99 8.20
CA SER A 92 -2.01 9.41 8.29
C SER A 92 -3.01 9.81 7.19
N ASP A 93 -2.98 9.10 6.07
CA ASP A 93 -3.90 9.22 4.95
C ASP A 93 -4.85 8.01 4.85
N PHE A 94 -5.24 7.41 5.98
CA PHE A 94 -5.99 6.13 6.01
C PHE A 94 -7.27 6.14 5.15
N HIS A 95 -7.98 7.28 5.08
CA HIS A 95 -9.17 7.39 4.24
C HIS A 95 -8.89 7.18 2.75
N ILE A 96 -7.65 7.41 2.31
CA ILE A 96 -7.17 7.08 0.96
C ILE A 96 -6.80 5.59 0.91
N HIS A 97 -6.17 5.02 1.94
CA HIS A 97 -5.56 3.68 1.90
C HIS A 97 -6.37 2.56 2.55
N GLU A 98 -7.64 2.81 2.89
CA GLU A 98 -8.47 1.86 3.64
C GLU A 98 -8.55 0.50 2.94
N ASP A 99 -8.72 0.50 1.62
CA ASP A 99 -8.80 -0.74 0.84
C ASP A 99 -7.48 -1.52 0.82
N GLU A 100 -6.34 -0.85 0.72
CA GLU A 100 -5.01 -1.46 0.75
C GLU A 100 -4.76 -2.08 2.13
N PHE A 101 -5.03 -1.35 3.21
CA PHE A 101 -4.92 -1.88 4.57
C PHE A 101 -5.80 -3.13 4.77
N ARG A 102 -7.05 -3.11 4.27
CA ARG A 102 -7.95 -4.27 4.35
C ARG A 102 -7.44 -5.46 3.54
N TYR A 103 -6.96 -5.22 2.32
CA TYR A 103 -6.41 -6.26 1.45
C TYR A 103 -5.20 -6.94 2.09
N TRP A 104 -4.19 -6.15 2.49
CA TRP A 104 -2.96 -6.67 3.07
C TRP A 104 -3.15 -7.25 4.47
N ALA A 105 -4.21 -6.85 5.20
CA ALA A 105 -4.57 -7.44 6.48
C ALA A 105 -5.25 -8.83 6.35
N HIS A 106 -5.74 -9.23 5.17
CA HIS A 106 -6.36 -10.54 4.94
C HIS A 106 -7.41 -10.95 6.00
N GLU A 107 -8.21 -9.99 6.48
CA GLU A 107 -9.12 -10.23 7.62
C GLU A 107 -10.26 -11.20 7.30
N ASP A 108 -10.62 -11.32 6.02
CA ASP A 108 -11.69 -12.18 5.53
C ASP A 108 -11.26 -13.65 5.33
N ASP A 109 -9.98 -13.98 5.51
CA ASP A 109 -9.48 -15.34 5.36
C ASP A 109 -9.26 -16.02 6.71
N LYS A 110 -10.14 -16.99 7.02
CA LYS A 110 -10.06 -17.77 8.26
C LYS A 110 -8.73 -18.49 8.40
N HIS A 111 -8.13 -18.96 7.31
CA HIS A 111 -6.85 -19.67 7.36
C HIS A 111 -5.76 -18.78 7.95
N TYR A 112 -5.63 -17.54 7.49
CA TYR A 112 -4.61 -16.60 7.98
C TYR A 112 -4.96 -15.93 9.33
N ASN A 113 -6.17 -16.14 9.83
CA ASN A 113 -6.51 -15.83 11.22
C ASN A 113 -6.00 -16.93 12.16
N ASP A 114 -6.04 -18.19 11.73
CA ASP A 114 -5.59 -19.35 12.50
C ASP A 114 -4.07 -19.58 12.36
N PHE A 115 -3.48 -19.24 11.21
CA PHE A 115 -2.06 -19.47 10.85
C PHE A 115 -1.40 -18.20 10.26
N PRO A 116 -1.19 -17.15 11.08
CA PRO A 116 -0.66 -15.87 10.58
C PRO A 116 0.76 -15.96 10.01
N GLU A 117 1.55 -16.95 10.40
CA GLU A 117 2.90 -17.23 9.89
C GLU A 117 2.92 -17.76 8.46
N GLU A 118 1.80 -18.26 7.95
CA GLU A 118 1.65 -18.75 6.57
C GLU A 118 1.22 -17.63 5.60
N GLY A 119 0.87 -16.45 6.12
CA GLY A 119 0.45 -15.29 5.33
C GLY A 119 1.62 -14.44 4.82
N TRP A 120 1.28 -13.31 4.19
CA TRP A 120 2.28 -12.31 3.80
C TRP A 120 3.00 -11.71 5.01
N HIS A 121 4.27 -11.39 4.87
CA HIS A 121 5.10 -10.92 5.98
C HIS A 121 4.58 -9.61 6.57
N ILE A 122 4.02 -8.75 5.73
CA ILE A 122 3.45 -7.45 6.11
C ILE A 122 2.09 -7.57 6.80
N MET A 123 1.40 -8.70 6.69
CA MET A 123 0.00 -8.85 7.11
C MET A 123 -0.23 -8.45 8.58
N LYS A 124 0.67 -8.88 9.47
CA LYS A 124 0.61 -8.53 10.89
C LYS A 124 0.68 -7.02 11.10
N LEU A 125 1.59 -6.34 10.39
CA LEU A 125 1.76 -4.89 10.47
C LEU A 125 0.56 -4.17 9.84
N ALA A 126 0.05 -4.64 8.71
CA ALA A 126 -1.16 -4.08 8.09
C ALA A 126 -2.35 -4.14 9.05
N ARG A 127 -2.58 -5.28 9.73
CA ARG A 127 -3.60 -5.42 10.79
C ARG A 127 -3.40 -4.45 11.94
N GLU A 128 -2.16 -4.33 12.44
CA GLU A 128 -1.82 -3.44 13.56
C GLU A 128 -2.16 -1.98 13.21
N TYR A 129 -1.68 -1.50 12.06
CA TYR A 129 -1.82 -0.10 11.65
C TYR A 129 -3.23 0.26 11.19
N LYS A 130 -3.97 -0.68 10.60
CA LYS A 130 -5.41 -0.53 10.36
C LYS A 130 -6.18 -0.29 11.66
N ASN A 131 -5.94 -1.12 12.68
CA ASN A 131 -6.59 -0.97 13.98
C ASN A 131 -6.27 0.38 14.64
N VAL A 132 -5.02 0.84 14.54
CA VAL A 132 -4.61 2.18 15.01
C VAL A 132 -5.41 3.28 14.31
N ALA A 133 -5.54 3.20 12.98
CA ALA A 133 -6.29 4.18 12.20
C ALA A 133 -7.78 4.21 12.57
N GLU A 134 -8.40 3.04 12.72
CA GLU A 134 -9.83 2.89 13.07
C GLU A 134 -10.14 3.40 14.49
N GLN A 135 -9.23 3.18 15.44
CA GLN A 135 -9.36 3.69 16.82
C GLN A 135 -9.14 5.20 16.91
N GLY A 136 -8.20 5.75 16.13
CA GLY A 136 -7.98 7.19 16.01
C GLY A 136 -9.21 7.91 15.45
N ALA A 137 -9.80 7.39 14.38
CA ALA A 137 -11.01 7.93 13.76
C ALA A 137 -12.26 7.87 14.66
N SER A 138 -12.26 6.99 15.66
CA SER A 138 -13.36 6.83 16.62
C SER A 138 -13.28 7.81 17.80
N SER A 139 -12.14 8.46 18.02
CA SER A 139 -11.93 9.40 19.14
C SER A 139 -12.31 10.85 18.80
N ASP A 140 -12.52 11.15 17.51
CA ASP A 140 -12.89 12.48 16.99
C ASP A 140 -14.40 12.62 16.68
N ARG A 141 -15.24 11.69 17.17
CA ARG A 141 -16.71 11.72 17.05
C ARG A 141 -17.39 11.88 18.41
#